data_AF-A0A0G4KUM8-F1
#
_entry.id   AF-A0A0G4KUM8-F1
#
_cell.length_a   1.000
_cell.length_b   1.000
_cell.length_c   1.000
_cell.angle_alpha   90.00
_cell.angle_beta   90.00
_cell.angle_gamma   90.00
#
_symmetry.space_group_name_H-M   'P 1'
#
loop_
_entity.id
_entity.type
_entity.pdbx_description
1 polymer ?
#
loop_
_entity_poly.entity_id
_entity_poly.type
_entity_poly.pdbx_seq_one_letter_code
_entity_poly.pdbx_strand_id
1 'polypeptide(L)'
;MVPLGIVAGKMGWGATAVFTINFFAIIPLAAVLSYATEQISMKLGESLGGLLNATFGNAVELIVSIVALKDGQIEVVQSSMLGSILSNLLLVMGMCFFFGGI
;
A
#
# COMPACT_ATOMS: atom_id res chain seq x y z
N MET A 1 -6.76 14.11 -3.48
CA MET A 1 -6.77 13.72 -2.05
C MET A 1 -5.42 14.01 -1.37
N VAL A 2 -4.27 13.79 -2.02
CA VAL A 2 -2.93 13.98 -1.41
C VAL A 2 -2.70 15.37 -0.80
N PRO A 3 -2.88 16.50 -1.52
CA PRO A 3 -2.63 17.82 -0.92
C PRO A 3 -3.59 18.09 0.25
N LEU A 4 -4.84 17.65 0.12
CA LEU A 4 -5.86 17.79 1.15
C LEU A 4 -5.52 16.97 2.41
N GLY A 5 -5.00 15.75 2.25
CA GLY A 5 -4.58 14.90 3.37
C GLY A 5 -3.42 15.51 4.17
N ILE A 6 -2.46 16.12 3.47
CA ILE A 6 -1.33 16.84 4.09
C ILE A 6 -1.83 18.07 4.86
N VAL A 7 -2.71 18.86 4.24
CA VAL A 7 -3.29 20.06 4.88
C VAL A 7 -4.15 19.67 6.09
N ALA A 8 -5.02 18.68 5.95
CA ALA A 8 -5.88 18.20 7.03
C ALA A 8 -5.07 17.70 8.24
N GLY A 9 -3.98 16.97 7.99
CA GLY A 9 -3.06 16.54 9.05
C GLY A 9 -2.33 17.71 9.72
N LYS A 10 -1.82 18.67 8.93
CA LYS A 10 -1.12 19.85 9.48
C LYS A 10 -2.03 20.81 10.25
N MET A 11 -3.27 20.98 9.81
CA MET A 11 -4.25 21.86 10.45
C MET A 11 -4.99 21.18 11.61
N GLY A 12 -4.68 19.92 11.94
CA GLY A 12 -5.29 19.22 13.06
C GLY A 12 -6.79 19.00 12.89
N TRP A 13 -7.24 18.66 11.67
CA TRP A 13 -8.63 18.26 11.45
C TRP A 13 -8.97 17.00 12.26
N GLY A 14 -10.26 16.69 12.40
CA GLY A 14 -10.69 15.51 13.17
C GLY A 14 -10.02 14.21 12.71
N ALA A 15 -9.64 13.36 13.66
CA ALA A 15 -8.86 12.14 13.39
C ALA A 15 -9.48 11.25 12.31
N THR A 16 -10.80 11.07 12.33
CA THR A 16 -11.54 10.32 11.30
C THR A 16 -11.37 10.93 9.91
N ALA A 17 -11.49 12.26 9.79
CA ALA A 17 -11.33 12.95 8.51
C ALA A 17 -9.89 12.82 8.00
N VAL A 18 -8.89 13.02 8.86
CA VAL A 18 -7.47 12.87 8.49
C VAL A 18 -7.17 11.44 8.04
N PHE A 19 -7.66 10.44 8.78
CA PHE A 19 -7.49 9.03 8.43
C PHE A 19 -8.14 8.71 7.09
N THR A 20 -9.42 9.03 6.89
CA THR A 20 -10.15 8.69 5.67
C THR A 20 -9.54 9.38 4.44
N ILE A 21 -9.18 10.67 4.52
CA ILE A 21 -8.59 11.39 3.39
C ILE A 21 -7.22 10.80 3.03
N ASN A 22 -6.37 10.50 4.00
CA ASN A 22 -5.05 9.92 3.74
C ASN A 22 -5.14 8.47 3.27
N PHE A 23 -6.09 7.67 3.79
CA PHE A 23 -6.36 6.31 3.31
C PHE A 23 -6.66 6.29 1.81
N PHE A 24 -7.59 7.12 1.35
CA PHE A 24 -7.91 7.23 -0.08
C PHE A 24 -6.79 7.91 -0.90
N ALA A 25 -5.96 8.75 -0.29
CA ALA A 25 -4.81 9.35 -0.96
C ALA A 25 -3.71 8.32 -1.29
N ILE A 26 -3.54 7.31 -0.44
CA ILE A 26 -2.52 6.26 -0.59
C ILE A 26 -2.84 5.31 -1.76
N ILE A 27 -4.11 4.99 -2.01
CA ILE A 27 -4.53 4.04 -3.06
C ILE A 27 -3.94 4.38 -4.44
N PRO A 28 -4.14 5.59 -5.02
CA PRO A 28 -3.55 5.94 -6.30
C PRO A 28 -2.02 6.11 -6.24
N LEU A 29 -1.46 6.54 -5.10
CA LEU A 29 -0.01 6.64 -4.91
C LEU A 29 0.66 5.27 -4.98
N ALA A 30 0.03 4.23 -4.43
CA ALA A 30 0.51 2.86 -4.50
C ALA A 30 0.63 2.38 -5.96
N ALA A 31 -0.37 2.66 -6.78
CA ALA A 31 -0.36 2.32 -8.20
C ALA A 31 0.77 3.04 -8.96
N VAL A 32 0.95 4.34 -8.72
CA VAL A 32 2.04 5.12 -9.35
C VAL A 32 3.42 4.61 -8.93
N LEU A 33 3.60 4.28 -7.64
CA LEU A 33 4.86 3.74 -7.13
C LEU A 33 5.16 2.36 -7.71
N SER A 34 4.16 1.49 -7.80
CA SER A 34 4.26 0.17 -8.42
C SER A 34 4.66 0.28 -9.89
N TYR A 35 4.00 1.16 -10.66
CA TYR A 35 4.36 1.43 -12.05
C TYR A 35 5.79 1.96 -12.19
N ALA A 36 6.17 2.95 -11.37
CA ALA A 36 7.54 3.49 -11.38
C ALA A 36 8.59 2.41 -11.07
N THR A 37 8.29 1.53 -10.11
CA THR A 37 9.14 0.39 -9.74
C THR A 37 9.30 -0.56 -10.91
N GLU A 38 8.21 -0.92 -11.58
CA GLU A 38 8.24 -1.81 -12.74
C GLU A 38 9.10 -1.23 -13.88
N GLN A 39 8.93 0.06 -14.20
CA GLN A 39 9.73 0.75 -15.22
C GLN A 39 11.22 0.78 -14.90
N ILE A 40 11.58 0.92 -13.62
CA ILE A 40 12.97 0.90 -13.17
C ILE A 40 13.52 -0.53 -13.18
N SER A 41 12.75 -1.50 -12.71
CA SER A 41 13.12 -2.92 -12.70
C SER A 41 13.46 -3.45 -14.09
N MET A 42 12.69 -3.05 -15.11
CA MET A 42 12.96 -3.43 -16.51
C MET A 42 14.33 -2.99 -17.02
N LYS A 43 14.95 -1.95 -16.44
CA LYS A 43 16.26 -1.43 -16.85
C LYS A 43 17.44 -2.00 -16.05
N LEU A 44 17.18 -2.66 -14.92
CA LEU A 44 18.20 -3.09 -13.96
C LEU A 44 18.65 -4.55 -14.13
N GLY A 45 18.10 -5.28 -15.10
CA GLY A 45 18.33 -6.72 -15.26
C GLY A 45 17.57 -7.55 -14.22
N GLU A 46 17.58 -8.87 -14.38
CA GLU A 46 16.68 -9.79 -13.66
C GLU A 46 16.86 -9.76 -12.13
N SER A 47 18.10 -9.87 -11.63
CA SER A 47 18.36 -9.95 -10.19
C SER A 47 18.06 -8.64 -9.45
N LEU A 48 18.56 -7.50 -9.95
CA LEU A 48 18.33 -6.19 -9.32
C LEU A 48 16.90 -5.71 -9.53
N GLY A 49 16.31 -5.99 -10.71
CA GLY A 49 14.91 -5.68 -10.99
C GLY A 49 13.96 -6.50 -10.10
N GLY A 50 14.27 -7.76 -9.86
CA GLY A 50 13.52 -8.61 -8.92
C GLY A 50 13.59 -8.10 -7.48
N LEU A 51 14.78 -7.71 -7.00
CA LEU A 51 14.96 -7.13 -5.66
C LEU A 51 14.18 -5.81 -5.50
N LEU A 52 14.22 -4.94 -6.52
CA LEU A 52 13.52 -3.67 -6.54
C LEU A 52 12.00 -3.89 -6.49
N ASN A 53 11.48 -4.83 -7.28
CA ASN A 53 10.05 -5.17 -7.29
C ASN A 53 9.60 -5.78 -5.95
N ALA A 54 10.37 -6.72 -5.40
CA ALA A 54 10.04 -7.32 -4.09
C ALA A 54 9.94 -6.26 -2.98
N THR A 55 10.82 -5.26 -3.01
CA THR A 55 10.88 -4.20 -1.99
C THR A 55 9.86 -3.10 -2.23
N PHE A 56 9.87 -2.49 -3.41
CA PHE A 56 9.05 -1.32 -3.73
C PHE A 56 7.66 -1.66 -4.27
N GLY A 57 7.45 -2.87 -4.80
CA GLY A 57 6.12 -3.39 -5.12
C GLY A 57 5.22 -3.50 -3.90
N ASN A 58 5.82 -3.71 -2.72
CA ASN A 58 5.12 -3.73 -1.41
C ASN A 58 5.49 -2.51 -0.53
N ALA A 59 6.06 -1.45 -1.10
CA ALA A 59 6.58 -0.34 -0.29
C ALA A 59 5.51 0.34 0.56
N VAL A 60 4.28 0.46 0.08
CA VAL A 60 3.19 1.08 0.86
C VAL A 60 2.91 0.30 2.13
N GLU A 61 2.79 -1.03 2.02
CA GLU A 61 2.55 -1.91 3.17
C GLU A 61 3.74 -1.87 4.14
N LEU A 62 4.97 -1.90 3.62
CA LEU A 62 6.19 -1.77 4.45
C LEU A 62 6.26 -0.42 5.18
N ILE A 63 6.01 0.69 4.50
CA ILE A 63 6.08 2.03 5.10
C ILE A 63 5.05 2.18 6.22
N VAL A 64 3.79 1.80 5.96
CA VAL A 64 2.71 1.88 6.97
C VAL A 64 3.03 0.98 8.17
N SER A 65 3.52 -0.24 7.92
CA SER A 65 3.90 -1.18 8.98
C SER A 65 5.06 -0.66 9.82
N ILE A 66 6.10 -0.09 9.22
CA ILE A 66 7.24 0.47 9.95
C ILE A 66 6.81 1.66 10.82
N VAL A 67 5.97 2.56 10.29
CA VAL A 67 5.44 3.70 11.05
C VAL A 67 4.60 3.21 12.23
N ALA A 68 3.70 2.25 12.00
CA ALA A 68 2.87 1.66 13.04
C ALA A 68 3.71 0.94 14.12
N LEU A 69 4.73 0.17 13.72
CA LEU A 69 5.66 -0.48 14.65
C LEU A 69 6.41 0.53 15.52
N LYS A 70 6.87 1.64 14.93
CA LYS A 70 7.57 2.71 15.66
C LYS A 70 6.66 3.37 16.73
N ASP A 71 5.36 3.43 16.46
CA ASP A 71 4.35 3.93 17.40
C ASP A 71 3.83 2.84 18.36
N GLY A 72 4.42 1.64 18.36
CA GLY A 72 4.05 0.53 19.25
C GLY A 72 2.76 -0.20 18.84
N GLN A 73 2.24 0.04 17.64
CA GLN A 73 1.00 -0.55 17.13
C GLN A 73 1.22 -1.97 16.57
N ILE A 74 1.69 -2.88 17.43
CA ILE A 74 2.05 -4.26 17.02
C ILE A 74 0.84 -5.02 16.49
N GLU A 75 -0.32 -4.90 17.15
CA GLU A 75 -1.55 -5.58 16.74
C GLU A 75 -1.99 -5.13 15.34
N VAL A 76 -1.94 -3.82 15.06
CA VAL A 76 -2.28 -3.27 13.74
C VAL A 76 -1.39 -3.85 12.65
N VAL A 77 -0.09 -3.98 12.92
CA VAL A 77 0.88 -4.53 11.97
C VAL A 77 0.61 -6.00 11.70
N GLN A 78 0.36 -6.79 12.74
CA GLN A 78 0.03 -8.21 12.60
C GLN A 78 -1.28 -8.43 11.85
N SER A 79 -2.33 -7.67 12.20
CA SER A 79 -3.61 -7.71 11.51
C SER A 79 -3.50 -7.27 10.05
N SER A 80 -2.69 -6.25 9.75
CA SER A 80 -2.45 -5.80 8.38
C SER A 80 -1.77 -6.87 7.53
N MET A 81 -0.74 -7.54 8.07
CA MET A 81 -0.02 -8.60 7.35
C MET A 81 -0.91 -9.81 7.05
N LEU A 82 -1.69 -10.26 8.04
CA LEU A 82 -2.68 -11.33 7.83
C LEU A 82 -3.76 -10.90 6.84
N GLY A 83 -4.23 -9.65 6.95
CA GLY A 83 -5.20 -9.06 6.04
C GLY A 83 -4.72 -9.01 4.59
N SER A 84 -3.45 -8.66 4.35
CA SER A 84 -2.83 -8.64 3.02
C SER A 84 -2.80 -10.04 2.40
N ILE A 85 -2.40 -11.06 3.17
CA ILE A 85 -2.40 -12.46 2.73
C ILE A 85 -3.83 -12.92 2.39
N LEU A 86 -4.80 -12.69 3.27
CA LEU A 86 -6.20 -13.06 3.05
C LEU A 86 -6.80 -12.32 1.85
N SER A 87 -6.49 -11.03 1.68
CA SER A 87 -6.95 -10.23 0.56
C SER A 87 -6.44 -10.80 -0.77
N ASN A 88 -5.16 -11.12 -0.88
CA ASN A 88 -4.59 -11.66 -2.11
C ASN A 88 -5.11 -13.07 -2.43
N LEU A 89 -5.21 -13.94 -1.43
CA LEU A 89 -5.60 -15.34 -1.63
C LEU A 89 -7.10 -15.52 -1.85
N LEU A 90 -7.96 -14.74 -1.19
CA LEU A 90 -9.41 -14.93 -1.22
C LEU A 90 -10.11 -13.84 -2.03
N LEU A 91 -9.87 -12.57 -1.69
CA LEU A 91 -10.60 -11.45 -2.28
C LEU A 91 -10.17 -11.22 -3.74
N VAL A 92 -8.88 -11.00 -3.99
CA VAL A 92 -8.36 -10.74 -5.34
C VAL A 92 -8.57 -11.97 -6.22
N MET A 93 -8.15 -13.16 -5.76
CA MET A 93 -8.36 -14.40 -6.51
C MET A 93 -9.85 -14.67 -6.80
N GLY A 94 -10.73 -14.48 -5.82
CA GLY A 94 -12.18 -14.65 -5.98
C GLY A 94 -12.77 -13.67 -6.99
N MET A 95 -12.34 -12.41 -6.97
CA MET A 95 -12.74 -11.43 -7.98
C MET A 95 -12.23 -11.81 -9.38
N CYS A 96 -11.00 -12.32 -9.51
CA CYS A 96 -10.48 -12.80 -10.79
C CYS A 96 -11.33 -13.94 -11.36
N PHE A 97 -11.74 -14.91 -10.53
CA PHE A 97 -12.63 -16.00 -10.97
C PHE A 97 -14.02 -15.50 -11.33
N PHE A 98 -14.57 -14.57 -10.53
CA PHE A 98 -15.90 -14.03 -10.78
C PHE A 98 -15.95 -13.21 -12.07
N PHE A 99 -15.08 -12.20 -12.23
CA PHE A 99 -15.08 -11.33 -13.41
C PHE A 99 -14.46 -11.96 -14.65
N GLY A 100 -13.54 -12.91 -14.50
CA GLY A 100 -12.99 -13.66 -15.64
C GLY A 100 -13.90 -14.78 -16.15
N GLY A 101 -14.89 -15.19 -15.35
CA GLY A 101 -15.88 -16.22 -15.69
C GLY A 101 -17.26 -15.68 -16.13
N ILE A 102 -17.49 -14.38 -15.99
CA ILE A 102 -18.63 -13.66 -16.60
C ILE A 102 -18.26 -13.29 -18.04
#